data_AF-A0A7I9Y271-F1
#
_entry.id   AF-A0A7I9Y271-F1
#
_cell.length_a   1.000
_cell.length_b   1.000
_cell.length_c   1.000
_cell.angle_alpha   90.00
_cell.angle_beta   90.00
_cell.angle_gamma   90.00
#
_symmetry.space_group_name_H-M   'P 1'
#
loop_
_entity.id
_entity.type
_entity.pdbx_description
1 polymer ?
#
loop_
_entity_poly.entity_id
_entity_poly.type
_entity_poly.pdbx_seq_one_letter_code
_entity_poly.pdbx_strand_id
1 'polypeptide(L)'
;MPALQEFDGYVGLSLLVDRETGRCIATSAWATREAMRASAQRVQALRDRAARAFAGTATVDEWDIAMLHRDHHSGPGAGVRATWLKIRPEQFASAIDFYKTAVLPDIERLDGFCSASLMVDRMSGRAVSSSTFDSLAAMERSGDQARSLRTELLRDLGADQVDVGEFELALARLRVPELV
;
A
#
# COMPACT_ATOMS: atom_id res chain seq x y z
N MET A 1 -10.27 3.31 16.44
CA MET A 1 -11.08 2.17 15.98
C MET A 1 -10.85 0.99 16.93
N PRO A 2 -11.63 0.87 18.00
CA PRO A 2 -11.42 -0.14 19.04
C PRO A 2 -11.68 -1.57 18.53
N ALA A 3 -12.72 -1.76 17.72
CA ALA A 3 -13.21 -3.09 17.34
C ALA A 3 -12.21 -3.97 16.57
N LEU A 4 -11.30 -3.40 15.77
CA LEU A 4 -10.27 -4.18 15.08
C LEU A 4 -9.13 -4.59 16.01
N GLN A 5 -8.85 -3.79 17.05
CA GLN A 5 -7.76 -4.03 17.99
C GLN A 5 -8.01 -5.24 18.89
N GLU A 6 -9.26 -5.71 18.95
CA GLU A 6 -9.67 -6.88 19.72
C GLU A 6 -9.42 -8.20 18.97
N PHE A 7 -9.10 -8.17 17.68
CA PHE A 7 -8.82 -9.38 16.91
C PHE A 7 -7.39 -9.86 17.15
N ASP A 8 -7.27 -11.15 17.46
CA ASP A 8 -5.97 -11.79 17.58
C ASP A 8 -5.13 -11.60 16.33
N GLY A 9 -3.84 -11.35 16.53
CA GLY A 9 -2.88 -11.08 15.46
C GLY A 9 -3.12 -9.79 14.66
N TYR A 10 -4.07 -8.91 15.00
CA TYR A 10 -4.26 -7.64 14.29
C TYR A 10 -3.08 -6.70 14.50
N VAL A 11 -2.49 -6.21 13.41
CA VAL A 11 -1.26 -5.41 13.40
C VAL A 11 -1.54 -3.92 13.16
N GLY A 12 -2.65 -3.59 12.48
CA GLY A 12 -3.01 -2.20 12.28
C GLY A 12 -3.90 -1.96 11.07
N LEU A 13 -4.17 -0.67 10.86
CA LEU A 13 -4.99 -0.16 9.77
C LEU A 13 -4.36 1.13 9.24
N SER A 14 -4.34 1.26 7.92
CA SER A 14 -4.24 2.55 7.25
C SER A 14 -5.52 2.89 6.50
N LEU A 15 -5.74 4.19 6.28
CA LEU A 15 -6.80 4.70 5.41
C LEU A 15 -6.19 5.75 4.48
N LEU A 16 -6.27 5.46 3.18
CA LEU A 16 -5.95 6.39 2.11
C LEU A 16 -7.25 7.00 1.58
N VAL A 17 -7.25 8.30 1.32
CA VAL A 17 -8.43 9.02 0.82
C VAL A 17 -8.02 9.91 -0.34
N ASP A 18 -8.64 9.69 -1.49
CA ASP A 18 -8.66 10.66 -2.57
C ASP A 18 -9.85 11.58 -2.32
N ARG A 19 -9.55 12.83 -1.96
CA ARG A 19 -10.55 13.84 -1.60
C ARG A 19 -11.31 14.37 -2.81
N GLU A 20 -10.75 14.25 -4.01
CA GLU A 20 -11.38 14.73 -5.24
C GLU A 20 -12.44 13.75 -5.72
N THR A 21 -12.12 12.45 -5.73
CA THR A 21 -13.05 11.41 -6.21
C THR A 21 -13.88 10.78 -5.10
N GLY A 22 -13.48 10.94 -3.83
CA GLY A 22 -14.05 10.23 -2.69
C GLY A 22 -13.60 8.77 -2.58
N ARG A 23 -12.67 8.30 -3.44
CA ARG A 23 -12.13 6.94 -3.40
C ARG A 23 -11.34 6.75 -2.10
N CYS A 24 -11.66 5.70 -1.37
CA CYS A 24 -10.98 5.35 -0.12
C CYS A 24 -10.37 3.95 -0.21
N ILE A 25 -9.18 3.77 0.36
CA ILE A 25 -8.52 2.47 0.50
C ILE A 25 -8.21 2.25 1.97
N ALA A 26 -8.90 1.29 2.59
CA ALA A 26 -8.65 0.87 3.95
C ALA A 26 -7.85 -0.44 3.96
N THR A 27 -6.64 -0.41 4.51
CA THR A 27 -5.75 -1.58 4.56
C THR A 27 -5.56 -2.03 5.99
N SER A 28 -6.23 -3.12 6.38
CA SER A 28 -6.03 -3.80 7.67
C SER A 28 -5.03 -4.95 7.51
N ALA A 29 -4.14 -5.12 8.48
CA ALA A 29 -3.10 -6.14 8.46
C ALA A 29 -3.14 -7.04 9.70
N TRP A 30 -2.71 -8.29 9.51
CA TRP A 30 -2.54 -9.29 10.55
C TRP A 30 -1.14 -9.89 10.51
N ALA A 31 -0.69 -10.43 11.64
CA ALA A 31 0.60 -11.08 11.78
C ALA A 31 0.67 -12.39 10.99
N THR A 32 -0.46 -13.07 10.81
CA THR A 32 -0.57 -14.33 10.07
C THR A 32 -1.84 -14.36 9.21
N ARG A 33 -1.80 -15.17 8.15
CA ARG A 33 -2.96 -15.39 7.27
C ARG A 33 -4.08 -16.12 8.00
N GLU A 34 -3.73 -17.01 8.92
CA GLU A 34 -4.67 -17.76 9.75
C GLU A 34 -5.48 -16.80 10.64
N ALA A 35 -4.81 -15.83 11.29
CA ALA A 35 -5.47 -14.82 12.12
C ALA A 35 -6.41 -13.90 11.30
N MET A 36 -5.97 -13.51 10.09
CA MET A 36 -6.81 -12.77 9.15
C MET A 36 -8.08 -13.57 8.80
N ARG A 37 -7.92 -14.85 8.41
CA ARG A 37 -9.05 -15.73 8.05
C ARG A 37 -9.99 -15.98 9.22
N ALA A 38 -9.47 -16.17 10.44
CA ALA A 38 -10.26 -16.37 11.66
C ALA A 38 -11.09 -15.14 12.07
N SER A 39 -10.72 -13.94 11.60
CA SER A 39 -11.45 -12.70 11.84
C SER A 39 -12.31 -12.24 10.65
N ALA A 40 -12.23 -12.90 9.50
CA ALA A 40 -12.83 -12.47 8.23
C ALA A 40 -14.32 -12.11 8.30
N GLN A 41 -15.16 -12.95 8.91
CA GLN A 41 -16.60 -12.70 9.03
C GLN A 41 -16.91 -11.45 9.88
N ARG A 42 -16.14 -11.24 10.95
CA ARG A 42 -16.32 -10.09 11.86
C ARG A 42 -15.82 -8.81 11.20
N VAL A 43 -14.72 -8.89 10.46
CA VAL A 43 -14.19 -7.79 9.63
C VAL A 43 -15.17 -7.44 8.50
N GLN A 44 -15.85 -8.41 7.89
CA GLN A 44 -16.88 -8.17 6.89
C GLN A 44 -18.02 -7.30 7.45
N ALA A 45 -18.53 -7.59 8.65
CA ALA A 45 -19.56 -6.77 9.27
C ALA A 45 -19.09 -5.34 9.60
N LEU A 46 -17.80 -5.13 9.88
CA LEU A 46 -17.21 -3.80 10.04
C LEU A 46 -17.12 -3.06 8.69
N ARG A 47 -16.66 -3.76 7.65
CA ARG A 47 -16.58 -3.22 6.29
C ARG A 47 -17.96 -2.83 5.75
N ASP A 48 -18.98 -3.66 5.93
CA ASP A 48 -20.33 -3.37 5.44
C ASP A 48 -20.92 -2.13 6.14
N ARG A 49 -20.59 -1.92 7.42
CA ARG A 49 -20.94 -0.69 8.15
C ARG A 49 -20.19 0.52 7.60
N ALA A 50 -18.90 0.39 7.32
CA ALA A 50 -18.11 1.46 6.71
C ALA A 50 -18.64 1.83 5.32
N ALA A 51 -18.90 0.86 4.45
CA ALA A 51 -19.45 1.07 3.12
C ALA A 51 -20.78 1.84 3.16
N ARG A 52 -21.69 1.47 4.08
CA ARG A 52 -22.93 2.23 4.32
C ARG A 52 -22.67 3.66 4.79
N ALA A 53 -21.74 3.86 5.72
CA ALA A 53 -21.39 5.18 6.23
C ALA A 53 -20.79 6.10 5.15
N PHE A 54 -20.04 5.53 4.21
CA PHE A 54 -19.49 6.24 3.05
C PHE A 54 -20.47 6.32 1.86
N ALA A 55 -21.71 5.82 2.00
CA ALA A 55 -22.69 5.71 0.92
C ALA A 55 -22.13 5.05 -0.36
N GLY A 56 -21.22 4.08 -0.20
CA GLY A 56 -20.47 3.45 -1.28
C GLY A 56 -20.52 1.94 -1.26
N THR A 57 -19.82 1.33 -2.21
CA THR A 57 -19.58 -0.11 -2.29
C THR A 57 -18.13 -0.42 -1.94
N ALA A 58 -17.87 -1.56 -1.30
CA ALA A 58 -16.52 -2.00 -0.99
C ALA A 58 -16.17 -3.27 -1.77
N THR A 59 -15.02 -3.28 -2.43
CA THR A 59 -14.35 -4.49 -2.90
C THR A 59 -13.28 -4.90 -1.90
N VAL A 60 -12.84 -6.15 -1.96
CA VAL A 60 -11.81 -6.69 -1.06
C VAL A 60 -10.81 -7.47 -1.89
N ASP A 61 -9.54 -7.18 -1.66
CA ASP A 61 -8.42 -7.97 -2.15
C ASP A 61 -7.55 -8.38 -0.96
N GLU A 62 -7.08 -9.61 -0.97
CA GLU A 62 -6.12 -10.12 0.02
C GLU A 62 -4.70 -10.02 -0.54
N TRP A 63 -3.76 -9.56 0.28
CA TRP A 63 -2.38 -9.33 -0.11
C TRP A 63 -1.40 -9.84 0.94
N ASP A 64 -0.23 -10.28 0.49
CA ASP A 64 0.94 -10.49 1.34
C ASP A 64 1.82 -9.24 1.33
N ILE A 65 2.31 -8.85 2.50
CA ILE A 65 3.28 -7.76 2.63
C ILE A 65 4.67 -8.34 2.32
N ALA A 66 5.16 -8.09 1.11
CA ALA A 66 6.44 -8.60 0.63
C ALA A 66 7.63 -7.76 1.12
N MET A 67 7.41 -6.46 1.31
CA MET A 67 8.42 -5.53 1.80
C MET A 67 7.73 -4.35 2.50
N LEU A 68 8.36 -3.87 3.55
CA LEU A 68 8.01 -2.61 4.19
C LEU A 68 9.28 -1.95 4.72
N HIS A 69 9.58 -0.76 4.21
CA HIS A 69 10.72 0.06 4.62
C HIS A 69 10.22 1.39 5.19
N ARG A 70 10.88 1.89 6.24
CA ARG A 70 10.57 3.17 6.87
C ARG A 70 11.84 3.97 7.10
N ASP A 71 11.85 5.20 6.59
CA ASP A 71 12.86 6.19 6.93
C ASP A 71 12.44 6.94 8.21
N HIS A 72 11.24 7.54 8.20
CA HIS A 72 10.69 8.26 9.35
C HIS A 72 9.16 8.19 9.40
N HIS A 73 8.58 8.72 10.49
CA HIS A 73 7.13 8.72 10.69
C HIS A 73 6.46 9.83 9.88
N SER A 74 5.45 9.47 9.08
CA SER A 74 4.60 10.43 8.39
C SER A 74 3.72 11.22 9.36
N GLY A 75 3.56 12.52 9.12
CA GLY A 75 2.67 13.40 9.88
C GLY A 75 1.27 13.60 9.26
N PRO A 76 0.40 14.41 9.89
CA PRO A 76 -0.84 14.87 9.27
C PRO A 76 -0.58 15.59 7.94
N GLY A 77 -1.39 15.30 6.92
CA GLY A 77 -1.24 15.86 5.58
C GLY A 77 -0.30 15.08 4.65
N ALA A 78 0.25 13.96 5.13
CA ALA A 78 1.06 13.05 4.34
C ALA A 78 0.34 12.54 3.09
N GLY A 79 1.07 12.44 1.99
CA GLY A 79 0.60 11.91 0.72
C GLY A 79 1.04 10.47 0.50
N VAL A 80 0.26 9.68 -0.22
CA VAL A 80 0.64 8.32 -0.64
C VAL A 80 0.39 8.17 -2.13
N ARG A 81 1.44 7.77 -2.85
CA ARG A 81 1.34 7.34 -4.25
C ARG A 81 1.34 5.82 -4.30
N ALA A 82 0.28 5.24 -4.84
CA ALA A 82 0.15 3.80 -5.04
C ALA A 82 0.19 3.47 -6.54
N THR A 83 0.99 2.47 -6.91
CA THR A 83 1.09 1.94 -8.27
C THR A 83 0.69 0.48 -8.27
N TRP A 84 -0.36 0.14 -9.02
CA TRP A 84 -0.81 -1.23 -9.22
C TRP A 84 -0.15 -1.81 -10.45
N LEU A 85 0.41 -3.01 -10.30
CA LEU A 85 1.21 -3.70 -11.30
C LEU A 85 0.68 -5.11 -11.50
N LYS A 86 0.88 -5.63 -12.72
CA LYS A 86 0.74 -7.05 -13.02
C LYS A 86 2.11 -7.60 -13.41
N ILE A 87 2.51 -8.65 -12.71
CA ILE A 87 3.80 -9.32 -12.85
C ILE A 87 3.50 -10.78 -13.14
N ARG A 88 4.32 -11.42 -13.97
CA ARG A 88 4.16 -12.86 -14.23
C ARG A 88 4.48 -13.64 -12.95
N PRO A 89 3.66 -14.61 -12.51
CA PRO A 89 3.86 -15.36 -11.27
C PRO A 89 5.28 -15.88 -11.05
N GLU A 90 5.92 -16.37 -12.12
CA GLU A 90 7.29 -16.91 -12.11
C GLU A 90 8.37 -15.86 -11.86
N GLN A 91 8.08 -14.57 -12.05
CA GLN A 91 9.02 -13.46 -11.85
C GLN A 91 8.86 -12.75 -10.51
N PHE A 92 7.91 -13.17 -9.65
CA PHE A 92 7.63 -12.44 -8.40
C PHE A 92 8.83 -12.36 -7.46
N ALA A 93 9.56 -13.47 -7.29
CA ALA A 93 10.71 -13.50 -6.40
C ALA A 93 11.79 -12.51 -6.87
N SER A 94 12.14 -12.54 -8.16
CA SER A 94 13.09 -11.60 -8.75
C SER A 94 12.59 -10.16 -8.76
N ALA A 95 11.29 -9.94 -8.98
CA ALA A 95 10.69 -8.60 -8.98
C ALA A 95 10.72 -7.96 -7.59
N ILE A 96 10.46 -8.73 -6.53
CA ILE A 96 10.58 -8.25 -5.15
C ILE A 96 12.03 -7.88 -4.84
N ASP A 97 12.99 -8.72 -5.25
CA ASP A 97 14.42 -8.49 -4.99
C ASP A 97 14.95 -7.27 -5.76
N PHE A 98 14.55 -7.13 -7.03
CA PHE A 98 14.84 -5.94 -7.83
C PHE A 98 14.22 -4.68 -7.23
N TYR A 99 12.96 -4.75 -6.77
CA TYR A 99 12.32 -3.62 -6.11
C TYR A 99 13.15 -3.16 -4.90
N LYS A 100 13.60 -4.10 -4.05
CA LYS A 100 14.40 -3.79 -2.86
C LYS A 100 15.76 -3.20 -3.19
N THR A 101 16.43 -3.71 -4.23
CA THR A 101 17.84 -3.40 -4.50
C THR A 101 18.05 -2.25 -5.47
N ALA A 102 17.11 -2.02 -6.40
CA ALA A 102 17.22 -1.00 -7.43
C ALA A 102 16.21 0.13 -7.24
N VAL A 103 14.94 -0.20 -6.97
CA VAL A 103 13.86 0.80 -6.96
C VAL A 103 13.77 1.56 -5.65
N LEU A 104 13.83 0.84 -4.52
CA LEU A 104 13.70 1.42 -3.19
C LEU A 104 14.74 2.53 -2.93
N PRO A 105 16.05 2.35 -3.24
CA PRO A 105 17.04 3.41 -3.05
C PRO A 105 16.77 4.69 -3.85
N ASP A 106 16.10 4.59 -5.00
CA ASP A 106 15.73 5.76 -5.79
C ASP A 106 14.47 6.44 -5.26
N ILE A 107 13.51 5.66 -4.76
CA ILE A 107 12.32 6.19 -4.08
C ILE A 107 12.73 6.93 -2.79
N GLU A 108 13.69 6.41 -2.04
CA GLU A 108 14.23 7.03 -0.81
C GLU A 108 14.83 8.42 -1.06
N ARG A 109 15.32 8.68 -2.27
CA ARG A 109 15.90 9.98 -2.66
C ARG A 109 14.86 11.02 -3.03
N LEU A 110 13.59 10.65 -3.13
CA LEU A 110 12.53 11.60 -3.46
C LEU A 110 12.26 12.53 -2.26
N ASP A 111 12.03 13.81 -2.57
CA ASP A 111 11.74 14.82 -1.55
C ASP A 111 10.57 14.40 -0.66
N GLY A 112 10.79 14.45 0.65
CA GLY A 112 9.82 14.11 1.68
C GLY A 112 9.43 12.64 1.77
N PHE A 113 10.21 11.69 1.23
CA PHE A 113 9.95 10.26 1.40
C PHE A 113 9.92 9.83 2.87
N CYS A 114 8.85 9.18 3.32
CA CYS A 114 8.76 8.63 4.69
C CYS A 114 8.90 7.11 4.74
N SER A 115 8.25 6.40 3.82
CA SER A 115 8.18 4.93 3.83
C SER A 115 7.71 4.35 2.50
N ALA A 116 8.06 3.10 2.24
CA ALA A 116 7.59 2.33 1.09
C ALA A 116 7.07 0.96 1.52
N SER A 117 6.01 0.48 0.89
CA SER A 117 5.52 -0.88 1.04
C SER A 117 5.29 -1.53 -0.30
N LEU A 118 5.61 -2.82 -0.41
CA LEU A 118 5.26 -3.67 -1.54
C LEU A 118 4.33 -4.78 -1.06
N MET A 119 3.13 -4.83 -1.61
CA MET A 119 2.15 -5.88 -1.33
C MET A 119 1.88 -6.69 -2.59
N VAL A 120 1.70 -8.00 -2.44
CA VAL A 120 1.62 -8.95 -3.56
C VAL A 120 0.48 -9.96 -3.38
N ASP A 121 -0.19 -10.27 -4.48
CA ASP A 121 -1.08 -11.42 -4.62
C ASP A 121 -0.46 -12.34 -5.68
N ARG A 122 0.30 -13.32 -5.20
CA ARG A 122 1.06 -14.26 -6.05
C ARG A 122 0.14 -15.14 -6.91
N MET A 123 -1.11 -15.36 -6.49
CA MET A 123 -2.04 -16.21 -7.23
C MET A 123 -2.56 -15.50 -8.47
N SER A 124 -2.90 -14.22 -8.35
CA SER A 124 -3.40 -13.43 -9.49
C SER A 124 -2.29 -12.71 -10.27
N GLY A 125 -1.08 -12.71 -9.74
CA GLY A 125 0.06 -12.01 -10.29
C GLY A 125 -0.01 -10.49 -10.12
N ARG A 126 -0.82 -10.00 -9.17
CA ARG A 126 -0.94 -8.57 -8.88
C ARG A 126 0.08 -8.13 -7.84
N ALA A 127 0.57 -6.91 -7.97
CA ALA A 127 1.36 -6.23 -6.95
C ALA A 127 0.90 -4.78 -6.80
N VAL A 128 1.10 -4.21 -5.62
CA VAL A 128 0.95 -2.77 -5.39
C VAL A 128 2.14 -2.26 -4.62
N SER A 129 2.83 -1.28 -5.21
CA SER A 129 3.86 -0.49 -4.55
C SER A 129 3.20 0.78 -4.02
N SER A 130 3.46 1.15 -2.77
CA SER A 130 2.99 2.40 -2.17
C SER A 130 4.16 3.14 -1.55
N SER A 131 4.29 4.42 -1.86
CA SER A 131 5.29 5.33 -1.28
C SER A 131 4.56 6.45 -0.55
N THR A 132 4.93 6.65 0.72
CA THR A 132 4.39 7.71 1.59
C THR A 132 5.35 8.88 1.62
N PHE A 133 4.80 10.09 1.61
CA PHE A 133 5.53 11.35 1.63
C PHE A 133 5.02 12.25 2.75
N ASP A 134 5.87 13.17 3.23
CA ASP A 134 5.59 14.12 4.31
C ASP A 134 4.35 14.97 4.06
N SER A 135 4.10 15.30 2.80
CA SER A 135 2.97 16.11 2.38
C SER A 135 2.53 15.78 0.97
N LEU A 136 1.26 16.10 0.64
CA LEU A 136 0.77 16.08 -0.74
C LEU A 136 1.66 16.92 -1.67
N ALA A 137 2.12 18.09 -1.23
CA ALA A 137 2.98 18.94 -2.04
C ALA A 137 4.35 18.32 -2.35
N ALA A 138 4.96 17.60 -1.39
CA ALA A 138 6.21 16.86 -1.63
C ALA A 138 6.00 15.70 -2.62
N MET A 139 4.88 14.98 -2.47
CA MET A 139 4.47 13.95 -3.41
C MET A 139 4.26 14.51 -4.83
N GLU A 140 3.55 15.64 -4.98
CA GLU A 140 3.32 16.29 -6.27
C GLU A 140 4.64 16.71 -6.94
N ARG A 141 5.56 17.35 -6.19
CA ARG A 141 6.88 17.75 -6.70
C ARG A 141 7.72 16.57 -7.18
N SER A 142 7.60 15.41 -6.54
CA SER A 142 8.31 14.18 -6.95
C SER A 142 7.67 13.46 -8.15
N GLY A 143 6.56 13.97 -8.70
CA GLY A 143 5.75 13.27 -9.70
C GLY A 143 6.51 12.87 -10.98
N ASP A 144 7.34 13.76 -11.53
CA ASP A 144 8.10 13.48 -12.76
C ASP A 144 9.23 12.47 -12.53
N GLN A 145 9.93 12.56 -11.39
CA GLN A 145 10.94 11.59 -10.99
C GLN A 145 10.31 10.22 -10.76
N ALA A 146 9.21 10.17 -10.00
CA ALA A 146 8.47 8.93 -9.73
C ALA A 146 7.92 8.29 -11.02
N ARG A 147 7.47 9.10 -11.99
CA ARG A 147 7.03 8.61 -13.31
C ARG A 147 8.20 8.00 -14.09
N SER A 148 9.36 8.66 -14.09
CA SER A 148 10.56 8.16 -14.76
C SER A 148 11.02 6.84 -14.17
N LEU A 149 11.12 6.75 -12.83
CA LEU A 149 11.46 5.53 -12.11
C LEU A 149 10.47 4.39 -12.43
N ARG A 150 9.17 4.71 -12.48
CA ARG A 150 8.15 3.73 -12.85
C ARG A 150 8.31 3.25 -14.30
N THR A 151 8.59 4.13 -15.25
CA THR A 151 8.82 3.72 -16.65
C THR A 151 10.02 2.79 -16.78
N GLU A 152 11.11 3.07 -16.07
CA GLU A 152 12.29 2.21 -16.01
C GLU A 152 11.97 0.85 -15.39
N LEU A 153 11.30 0.86 -14.22
CA LEU A 153 10.83 -0.35 -13.53
C LEU A 153 10.01 -1.27 -14.44
N LEU A 154 9.01 -0.72 -15.14
CA LEU A 154 8.13 -1.49 -16.01
C LEU A 154 8.91 -2.14 -17.16
N ARG A 155 9.91 -1.43 -17.72
CA ARG A 155 10.74 -1.93 -18.80
C ARG A 155 11.62 -3.09 -18.34
N ASP A 156 12.29 -2.93 -17.21
CA ASP A 156 13.30 -3.88 -16.76
C ASP A 156 12.71 -5.12 -16.09
N LEU A 157 11.54 -5.00 -15.44
CA LEU A 157 10.78 -6.15 -14.92
C LEU A 157 9.80 -6.77 -15.91
N GLY A 158 9.56 -6.16 -17.06
CA GLY A 158 8.49 -6.58 -17.97
C GLY A 158 7.11 -6.63 -17.29
N ALA A 159 6.89 -5.73 -16.31
CA ALA A 159 5.65 -5.61 -15.57
C ALA A 159 4.69 -4.67 -16.31
N ASP A 160 3.39 -4.93 -16.20
CA ASP A 160 2.36 -4.06 -16.75
C ASP A 160 1.80 -3.14 -15.66
N GLN A 161 1.74 -1.84 -15.92
CA GLN A 161 1.03 -0.90 -15.03
C GLN A 161 -0.47 -1.02 -15.24
N VAL A 162 -1.19 -1.31 -14.15
CA VAL A 162 -2.65 -1.41 -14.14
C VAL A 162 -3.28 -0.06 -13.81
N ASP A 163 -2.80 0.60 -12.75
CA ASP A 163 -3.34 1.88 -12.26
C ASP A 163 -2.28 2.63 -11.45
N VAL A 164 -2.46 3.94 -11.31
CA VAL A 164 -1.70 4.79 -10.37
C VAL A 164 -2.69 5.72 -9.68
N GLY A 165 -2.61 5.78 -8.36
CA GLY A 165 -3.45 6.66 -7.56
C GLY A 165 -2.62 7.44 -6.54
N GLU A 166 -3.06 8.66 -6.27
CA GLU A 166 -2.47 9.56 -5.30
C GLU A 166 -3.53 9.90 -4.25
N PHE A 167 -3.16 9.82 -2.98
CA PHE A 167 -4.10 9.85 -1.87
C PHE A 167 -3.53 10.63 -0.69
N GLU A 168 -4.39 11.19 0.14
CA GLU A 168 -4.05 11.61 1.50
C GLU A 168 -4.01 10.39 2.43
N LEU A 169 -2.99 10.31 3.30
CA LEU A 169 -2.92 9.32 4.38
C LEU A 169 -3.73 9.80 5.59
N ALA A 170 -5.03 9.55 5.58
CA ALA A 170 -5.95 9.95 6.63
C ALA A 170 -5.75 9.18 7.96
N LEU A 171 -5.31 7.91 7.89
CA LEU A 171 -4.94 7.13 9.07
C LEU A 171 -3.65 6.35 8.81
N ALA A 172 -2.67 6.50 9.71
CA ALA A 172 -1.39 5.80 9.67
C ALA A 172 -1.16 5.02 10.98
N ARG A 173 -1.79 3.85 11.14
CA ARG A 173 -1.64 3.01 12.36
C ARG A 173 -1.17 1.60 12.06
N LEU A 174 -0.43 1.42 10.97
CA LEU A 174 0.08 0.14 10.53
C LEU A 174 1.41 -0.16 11.24
N ARG A 175 1.40 -1.13 12.16
CA ARG A 175 2.56 -1.49 13.00
C ARG A 175 3.29 -2.74 12.52
N VAL A 176 3.28 -2.98 11.22
CA VAL A 176 4.04 -4.10 10.63
C VAL A 176 5.52 -3.82 10.84
N PRO A 177 6.31 -4.77 11.37
CA PRO A 177 7.77 -4.61 11.49
C PRO A 177 8.41 -4.26 10.15
N GLU A 178 9.63 -3.72 10.19
CA GLU A 178 10.38 -3.52 8.95
C GLU A 178 10.72 -4.87 8.31
N LEU A 179 10.52 -4.96 7.00
CA LEU A 179 10.69 -6.16 6.19
C LEU A 179 11.54 -5.80 4.97
N VAL A 180 12.83 -5.56 5.18
CA VAL A 180 13.82 -5.28 4.13
C VAL A 180 14.60 -6.53 3.76
#